data_AF-A0A1U7N501-F1
#
_entry.id   AF-A0A1U7N501-F1
#
_cell.length_a   1.000
_cell.length_b   1.000
_cell.length_c   1.000
_cell.angle_alpha   90.00
_cell.angle_beta   90.00
_cell.angle_gamma   90.00
#
_symmetry.space_group_name_H-M   'P 1'
#
loop_
_entity.id
_entity.type
_entity.pdbx_description
1 polymer ?
#
loop_
_entity_poly.entity_id
_entity_poly.type
_entity_poly.pdbx_seq_one_letter_code
_entity_poly.pdbx_strand_id
1 'polypeptide(L)'
;MQPVDYTTLTAACSELRATWVPGRTEQVYQRDRYTIAIALRTLNGRGWLTICWHPQAARICIGDPPPRVPDTFTFSDQLRHQLGGFALIAIETIAPWERVLDLQFAKRPGEPPTWHLYVEIIGKYSNLILTDADNLIVTTAHQVSNQQSSVRTIQTFEYGSPLF
;
A
#
# COMPACT_ATOMS: atom_id res chain seq x y z
N MET A 1 -0.77 -4.45 21.90
CA MET A 1 0.06 -4.21 20.71
C MET A 1 0.35 -2.72 20.65
N GLN A 2 1.60 -2.31 20.49
CA GLN A 2 1.97 -0.88 20.42
C GLN A 2 1.62 -0.34 19.02
N PRO A 3 0.93 0.81 18.90
CA PRO A 3 0.66 1.43 17.60
C PRO A 3 1.96 1.78 16.86
N VAL A 4 1.95 1.64 15.53
CA VAL A 4 3.08 2.05 14.68
C VAL A 4 3.20 3.58 14.66
N ASP A 5 4.35 4.07 15.12
CA ASP A 5 4.76 5.47 15.00
C ASP A 5 5.54 5.72 13.69
N TYR A 6 5.85 7.00 13.43
CA TYR A 6 6.54 7.41 12.21
C TYR A 6 7.94 6.78 12.09
N THR A 7 8.69 6.70 13.18
CA THR A 7 10.04 6.13 13.19
C THR A 7 10.04 4.64 12.88
N THR A 8 9.08 3.90 13.45
CA THR A 8 8.88 2.47 13.17
C THR A 8 8.48 2.26 11.71
N LEU A 9 7.57 3.09 11.19
CA LEU A 9 7.15 3.03 9.79
C LEU A 9 8.32 3.30 8.83
N THR A 10 9.15 4.28 9.15
CA THR A 10 10.34 4.63 8.36
C THR A 10 11.35 3.49 8.34
N ALA A 11 11.58 2.84 9.50
CA ALA A 11 12.45 1.67 9.59
C ALA A 11 11.91 0.50 8.75
N ALA A 12 10.62 0.19 8.87
CA ALA A 12 9.98 -0.85 8.07
C ALA A 12 10.06 -0.54 6.56
N CYS A 13 9.82 0.71 6.17
CA CYS A 13 9.92 1.15 4.77
C CYS A 13 11.35 0.98 4.22
N SER A 14 12.36 1.34 5.01
CA SER A 14 13.78 1.15 4.63
C SER A 14 14.11 -0.32 4.37
N GLU A 15 13.68 -1.22 5.27
CA GLU A 15 13.87 -2.67 5.10
C GLU A 15 13.15 -3.19 3.84
N LEU A 16 11.90 -2.79 3.64
CA LEU A 16 11.09 -3.23 2.50
C LEU A 16 11.68 -2.77 1.17
N ARG A 17 12.14 -1.51 1.08
CA ARG A 17 12.83 -1.00 -0.12
C ARG A 17 14.08 -1.78 -0.44
N ALA A 18 14.90 -2.08 0.58
CA ALA A 18 16.17 -2.76 0.38
C ALA A 18 16.02 -4.22 -0.10
N THR A 19 14.89 -4.87 0.19
CA THR A 19 14.74 -6.32 0.01
C THR A 19 13.62 -6.76 -0.93
N TRP A 20 12.58 -5.94 -1.10
CA TRP A 20 11.37 -6.29 -1.86
C TRP A 20 11.10 -5.41 -3.07
N VAL A 21 11.99 -4.45 -3.36
CA VAL A 21 11.92 -3.57 -4.53
C VAL A 21 13.14 -3.79 -5.44
N PRO A 22 12.96 -4.07 -6.75
CA PRO A 22 11.68 -4.37 -7.39
C PRO A 22 11.18 -5.77 -7.02
N GLY A 23 9.86 -5.92 -6.91
CA GLY A 23 9.21 -7.20 -6.59
C GLY A 23 7.94 -7.41 -7.41
N ARG A 24 7.85 -8.53 -8.14
CA ARG A 24 6.67 -8.84 -8.97
C ARG A 24 5.52 -9.36 -8.12
N THR A 25 4.35 -8.75 -8.25
CA THR A 25 3.11 -9.22 -7.63
C THR A 25 2.65 -10.52 -8.29
N GLU A 26 2.63 -11.60 -7.53
CA GLU A 26 2.16 -12.92 -7.99
C GLU A 26 0.72 -13.20 -7.54
N GLN A 27 0.38 -12.80 -6.31
CA GLN A 27 -0.91 -13.09 -5.69
C GLN A 27 -1.32 -11.95 -4.77
N VAL A 28 -2.62 -11.76 -4.63
CA VAL A 28 -3.22 -10.84 -3.65
C VAL A 28 -4.32 -11.60 -2.93
N TYR A 29 -4.30 -11.52 -1.60
CA TYR A 29 -5.20 -12.26 -0.73
C TYR A 29 -5.61 -11.40 0.48
N GLN A 30 -6.90 -11.23 0.71
CA GLN A 30 -7.40 -10.56 1.91
C GLN A 30 -7.76 -11.58 2.99
N ARG A 31 -7.07 -11.50 4.13
CA ARG A 31 -7.19 -12.44 5.25
C ARG A 31 -8.45 -12.19 6.07
N ASP A 32 -8.80 -10.92 6.24
CA ASP A 32 -9.92 -10.47 7.04
C ASP A 32 -10.31 -9.05 6.58
N ARG A 33 -11.23 -8.40 7.30
CA ARG A 33 -11.73 -7.07 6.97
C ARG A 33 -10.66 -5.97 6.99
N TYR A 34 -9.48 -6.23 7.55
CA TYR A 34 -8.45 -5.22 7.82
C TYR A 34 -7.06 -5.59 7.32
N THR A 35 -6.88 -6.77 6.74
CA THR A 35 -5.54 -7.30 6.45
C THR A 35 -5.48 -7.91 5.06
N ILE A 36 -4.56 -7.41 4.25
CA ILE A 36 -4.22 -7.97 2.95
C ILE A 36 -2.79 -8.48 2.92
N ALA A 37 -2.57 -9.55 2.17
CA ALA A 37 -1.27 -10.14 1.89
C ALA A 37 -1.03 -10.12 0.38
N ILE A 38 0.07 -9.51 -0.04
CA ILE A 38 0.52 -9.43 -1.43
C ILE A 38 1.77 -10.29 -1.56
N ALA A 39 1.71 -11.35 -2.38
CA ALA A 39 2.87 -12.16 -2.68
C ALA A 39 3.77 -11.42 -3.67
N LEU A 40 4.99 -11.14 -3.25
CA LEU A 40 6.03 -10.52 -4.06
C LEU A 40 7.10 -11.55 -4.41
N ARG A 41 7.54 -11.55 -5.67
CA ARG A 41 8.67 -12.30 -6.18
C ARG A 41 9.81 -11.36 -6.53
N THR A 42 10.95 -11.53 -5.87
CA THR A 42 12.21 -10.88 -6.21
C THR A 42 13.17 -11.90 -6.82
N LEU A 43 14.36 -11.45 -7.20
CA LEU A 43 15.46 -12.35 -7.61
C LEU A 43 15.90 -13.28 -6.46
N ASN A 44 15.74 -12.85 -5.22
CA ASN A 44 16.20 -13.57 -4.04
C ASN A 44 15.16 -14.55 -3.48
N GLY A 45 13.89 -14.45 -3.90
CA GLY A 45 12.86 -15.37 -3.47
C GLY A 45 11.45 -14.79 -3.52
N ARG A 46 10.55 -15.49 -2.82
CA ARG A 46 9.13 -15.15 -2.72
C ARG A 46 8.77 -14.90 -1.27
N GLY A 47 8.00 -13.85 -1.01
CA GLY A 47 7.48 -13.54 0.32
C GLY A 47 6.14 -12.83 0.26
N TRP A 48 5.57 -12.57 1.43
CA TRP A 48 4.25 -11.97 1.57
C TRP A 48 4.35 -10.64 2.30
N LEU A 49 4.12 -9.56 1.55
CA LEU A 49 3.92 -8.24 2.11
C LEU A 49 2.53 -8.20 2.76
N THR A 50 2.49 -8.09 4.07
CA THR A 50 1.26 -7.95 4.84
C THR A 50 1.01 -6.47 5.13
N ILE A 51 -0.16 -5.97 4.75
CA ILE A 51 -0.63 -4.63 5.06
C ILE A 51 -1.90 -4.76 5.89
N CYS A 52 -1.91 -4.13 7.06
CA CYS A 52 -3.05 -4.10 7.96
C CYS A 52 -3.48 -2.66 8.18
N TRP A 53 -4.77 -2.37 8.04
CA TRP A 53 -5.39 -1.07 8.31
C TRP A 53 -6.36 -1.12 9.51
N HIS A 54 -6.16 -2.08 10.42
CA HIS A 54 -6.98 -2.20 11.62
C HIS A 54 -6.79 -0.97 12.55
N PRO A 55 -7.86 -0.38 13.14
CA PRO A 55 -7.80 0.84 13.95
C PRO A 55 -6.74 0.88 15.06
N GLN A 56 -6.39 -0.28 15.61
CA GLN A 56 -5.44 -0.44 16.72
C GLN A 56 -4.14 -1.18 16.33
N ALA A 57 -4.08 -1.75 15.14
CA ALA A 57 -3.00 -2.67 14.74
C ALA A 57 -2.48 -2.40 13.31
N ALA A 58 -2.76 -1.20 12.78
CA ALA A 58 -2.34 -0.81 11.45
C ALA A 58 -0.81 -0.83 11.32
N ARG A 59 -0.32 -1.51 10.28
CA ARG A 59 1.11 -1.78 10.05
C ARG A 59 1.34 -2.31 8.63
N ILE A 60 2.60 -2.26 8.21
CA ILE A 60 3.11 -2.92 7.01
C ILE A 60 4.36 -3.71 7.40
N CYS A 61 4.46 -4.97 6.97
CA CYS A 61 5.61 -5.82 7.25
C CYS A 61 5.64 -7.04 6.32
N ILE A 62 6.75 -7.77 6.27
CA ILE A 62 6.74 -9.13 5.73
C ILE A 62 6.09 -10.05 6.75
N GLY A 63 5.26 -10.96 6.27
CA GLY A 63 4.54 -11.92 7.10
C GLY A 63 4.48 -13.31 6.49
N ASP A 64 3.84 -14.20 7.23
CA ASP A 64 3.60 -15.57 6.80
C ASP A 64 2.64 -15.63 5.61
N PRO A 65 2.71 -16.70 4.80
CA PRO A 65 1.69 -16.97 3.78
C PRO A 65 0.28 -16.97 4.39
N PRO A 66 -0.71 -16.41 3.68
CA PRO A 66 -2.09 -16.46 4.14
C PRO A 66 -2.62 -17.90 4.18
N PRO A 67 -3.68 -18.14 4.97
CA PRO A 67 -4.33 -19.45 5.01
C PRO A 67 -4.86 -19.84 3.62
N ARG A 68 -4.93 -21.15 3.35
CA ARG A 68 -5.44 -21.72 2.09
C ARG A 68 -6.97 -21.82 2.10
N VAL A 69 -7.66 -20.73 2.42
CA VAL A 69 -9.13 -20.64 2.32
C VAL A 69 -9.51 -19.68 1.20
N PRO A 70 -10.71 -19.75 0.61
CA PRO A 70 -11.11 -18.82 -0.44
C PRO A 70 -11.16 -17.37 0.08
N ASP A 71 -10.58 -16.46 -0.70
CA ASP A 71 -10.74 -15.03 -0.52
C ASP A 71 -12.06 -14.58 -1.17
N THR A 72 -12.97 -14.03 -0.38
CA THR A 72 -14.30 -13.60 -0.83
C THR A 72 -14.47 -12.07 -0.83
N PHE A 73 -13.38 -11.31 -0.63
CA PHE A 73 -13.46 -9.86 -0.54
C PHE A 73 -13.31 -9.21 -1.93
N THR A 74 -14.18 -8.25 -2.24
CA THR A 74 -14.12 -7.51 -3.51
C THR A 74 -12.87 -6.65 -3.63
N PHE A 75 -12.36 -6.12 -2.52
CA PHE A 75 -11.19 -5.23 -2.51
C PHE A 75 -9.91 -5.97 -2.96
N SER A 76 -9.65 -7.17 -2.43
CA SER A 76 -8.55 -8.00 -2.94
C SER A 76 -8.75 -8.47 -4.36
N ASP A 77 -10.00 -8.68 -4.81
CA ASP A 77 -10.28 -9.02 -6.21
C ASP A 77 -9.88 -7.89 -7.17
N GLN A 78 -10.23 -6.64 -6.84
CA GLN A 78 -9.80 -5.46 -7.57
C GLN A 78 -8.27 -5.32 -7.59
N LEU A 79 -7.62 -5.43 -6.42
CA LEU A 79 -6.16 -5.37 -6.36
C LEU A 79 -5.48 -6.50 -7.15
N ARG A 80 -6.04 -7.72 -7.12
CA ARG A 80 -5.52 -8.84 -7.90
C ARG A 80 -5.63 -8.59 -9.40
N HIS A 81 -6.76 -8.00 -9.83
CA HIS A 81 -6.98 -7.67 -11.24
C HIS A 81 -6.02 -6.59 -11.73
N GLN A 82 -5.82 -5.52 -10.95
CA GLN A 82 -5.02 -4.37 -11.36
C GLN A 82 -3.50 -4.57 -11.15
N LEU A 83 -3.10 -5.19 -10.04
CA LEU A 83 -1.68 -5.36 -9.68
C LEU A 83 -1.11 -6.71 -10.13
N GLY A 84 -1.95 -7.65 -10.58
CA GLY A 84 -1.52 -8.98 -11.00
C GLY A 84 -0.44 -8.93 -12.07
N GLY A 85 0.76 -9.38 -11.74
CA GLY A 85 1.90 -9.41 -12.65
C GLY A 85 2.67 -8.09 -12.81
N PHE A 86 2.21 -6.99 -12.20
CA PHE A 86 2.95 -5.74 -12.09
C PHE A 86 4.11 -5.90 -11.09
N ALA A 87 5.13 -5.05 -11.22
CA ALA A 87 6.23 -4.95 -10.28
C ALA A 87 5.97 -3.79 -9.31
N LEU A 88 6.11 -4.03 -8.01
CA LEU A 88 6.38 -2.99 -7.04
C LEU A 88 7.75 -2.41 -7.36
N ILE A 89 7.81 -1.14 -7.74
CA ILE A 89 9.02 -0.47 -8.23
C ILE A 89 9.55 0.59 -7.27
N ALA A 90 8.71 1.09 -6.38
CA ALA A 90 9.11 2.01 -5.32
C ALA A 90 8.13 1.92 -4.13
N ILE A 91 8.59 2.36 -2.98
CA ILE A 91 7.79 2.61 -1.79
C ILE A 91 8.19 4.01 -1.35
N GLU A 92 7.28 4.97 -1.30
CA GLU A 92 7.61 6.35 -0.93
C GLU A 92 6.76 6.87 0.23
N THR A 93 7.30 7.80 1.01
CA THR A 93 6.49 8.56 1.97
C THR A 93 5.92 9.77 1.25
N ILE A 94 4.62 10.03 1.35
CA ILE A 94 4.00 11.13 0.59
C ILE A 94 4.44 12.52 1.09
N ALA A 95 4.81 12.62 2.37
CA ALA A 95 5.33 13.84 2.98
C ALA A 95 6.19 13.52 4.21
N PRO A 96 7.12 14.41 4.59
CA PRO A 96 7.85 14.29 5.85
C PRO A 96 6.91 14.19 7.05
N TRP A 97 7.23 13.30 7.99
CA TRP A 97 6.47 13.09 9.23
C TRP A 97 5.05 12.51 9.08
N GLU A 98 4.58 12.27 7.85
CA GLU A 98 3.31 11.60 7.62
C GLU A 98 3.44 10.08 7.68
N ARG A 99 2.39 9.43 8.19
CA ARG A 99 2.29 7.96 8.25
C ARG A 99 1.50 7.41 7.07
N VAL A 100 1.85 7.88 5.87
CA VAL A 100 1.24 7.44 4.62
C VAL A 100 2.34 7.05 3.65
N LEU A 101 2.26 5.81 3.16
CA LEU A 101 3.17 5.28 2.15
C LEU A 101 2.46 5.19 0.81
N ASP A 102 3.18 5.48 -0.26
CA ASP A 102 2.82 5.22 -1.64
C ASP A 102 3.61 4.01 -2.14
N LEU A 103 2.93 2.88 -2.35
CA LEU A 103 3.51 1.70 -2.98
C LEU A 103 3.25 1.79 -4.47
N GLN A 104 4.32 2.00 -5.24
CA GLN A 104 4.24 2.31 -6.67
C GLN A 104 4.44 1.04 -7.50
N PHE A 105 3.51 0.78 -8.41
CA PHE A 105 3.56 -0.39 -9.29
C PHE A 105 3.61 0.02 -10.76
N ALA A 106 4.47 -0.68 -11.52
CA ALA A 106 4.58 -0.54 -12.96
C ALA A 106 4.61 -1.90 -13.64
N LYS A 107 4.34 -1.95 -14.94
CA LYS A 107 4.33 -3.21 -15.70
C LYS A 107 5.71 -3.88 -15.70
N ARG A 108 6.77 -3.08 -15.71
CA ARG A 108 8.17 -3.53 -15.61
C ARG A 108 8.99 -2.56 -14.74
N PRO A 109 10.03 -3.05 -14.04
CA PRO A 109 10.99 -2.17 -13.39
C PRO A 109 11.60 -1.17 -14.38
N GLY A 110 11.70 0.10 -13.98
CA GLY A 110 12.23 1.20 -14.81
C GLY A 110 11.18 1.93 -15.66
N GLU A 111 9.94 1.42 -15.72
CA GLU A 111 8.81 2.17 -16.29
C GLU A 111 8.18 3.08 -15.21
N PRO A 112 7.49 4.18 -15.61
CA PRO A 112 6.76 5.01 -14.66
C PRO A 112 5.63 4.23 -13.97
N PRO A 113 5.25 4.60 -12.73
CA PRO A 113 4.16 3.95 -12.03
C PRO A 113 2.84 4.16 -12.77
N THR A 114 2.07 3.08 -12.86
CA THR A 114 0.70 3.08 -13.41
C THR A 114 -0.35 2.95 -12.31
N TRP A 115 0.06 2.42 -11.16
CA TRP A 115 -0.79 2.17 -10.01
C TRP A 115 -0.07 2.62 -8.76
N HIS A 116 -0.80 3.33 -7.91
CA HIS A 116 -0.37 3.75 -6.59
C HIS A 116 -1.26 3.08 -5.55
N LEU A 117 -0.64 2.40 -4.58
CA LEU A 117 -1.34 1.80 -3.45
C LEU A 117 -0.96 2.56 -2.18
N TYR A 118 -1.82 3.47 -1.76
CA TYR A 118 -1.60 4.30 -0.58
C TYR A 118 -1.96 3.53 0.70
N VAL A 119 -1.00 3.42 1.60
CA VAL A 119 -1.13 2.78 2.91
C VAL A 119 -1.17 3.88 3.97
N GLU A 120 -2.36 4.17 4.50
CA GLU A 120 -2.55 5.17 5.55
C GLU A 120 -2.54 4.50 6.93
N ILE A 121 -1.61 4.87 7.81
CA ILE A 121 -1.48 4.33 9.17
C ILE A 121 -1.81 5.44 10.19
N ILE A 122 -3.11 5.69 10.35
CA ILE A 122 -3.66 6.81 11.14
C ILE A 122 -4.74 6.31 12.12
N GLY A 123 -4.41 5.27 12.89
CA GLY A 123 -5.33 4.70 13.89
C GLY A 123 -6.67 4.31 13.27
N LYS A 124 -7.79 4.82 13.82
CA LYS A 124 -9.15 4.56 13.29
C LYS A 124 -9.40 5.05 11.86
N TYR A 125 -8.54 5.93 11.34
CA TYR A 125 -8.60 6.43 9.96
C TYR A 125 -7.65 5.68 9.03
N SER A 126 -6.99 4.61 9.50
CA SER A 126 -6.12 3.81 8.64
C SER A 126 -6.91 3.23 7.48
N ASN A 127 -6.31 3.24 6.30
CA ASN A 127 -6.95 2.80 5.07
C ASN A 127 -5.93 2.26 4.08
N LEU A 128 -6.43 1.61 3.04
CA LEU A 128 -5.65 1.16 1.89
C LEU A 128 -6.40 1.56 0.63
N ILE A 129 -5.76 2.34 -0.23
CA ILE A 129 -6.40 3.02 -1.36
C ILE A 129 -5.60 2.75 -2.63
N LEU A 130 -6.25 2.21 -3.66
CA LEU A 130 -5.66 2.06 -4.99
C LEU A 130 -6.09 3.22 -5.88
N THR A 131 -5.13 3.88 -6.51
CA THR A 131 -5.37 4.87 -7.57
C THR A 131 -4.59 4.54 -8.83
N ASP A 132 -5.08 5.04 -9.96
CA ASP A 132 -4.30 5.06 -11.20
C ASP A 132 -3.18 6.12 -11.16
N ALA A 133 -2.49 6.30 -12.29
CA ALA A 133 -1.41 7.28 -12.47
C ALA A 133 -1.87 8.74 -12.35
N ASP A 134 -3.16 9.02 -12.56
CA ASP A 134 -3.76 10.35 -12.43
C ASP A 134 -4.31 10.61 -11.01
N ASN A 135 -3.96 9.73 -10.06
CA ASN A 135 -4.43 9.72 -8.67
C ASN A 135 -5.95 9.57 -8.51
N LEU A 136 -6.62 8.96 -9.49
CA LEU A 136 -8.03 8.60 -9.39
C LEU A 136 -8.19 7.26 -8.66
N ILE A 137 -8.65 7.29 -7.41
CA ILE A 137 -9.94 6.71 -7.02
C ILE A 137 -10.39 5.37 -7.66
N VAL A 138 -9.62 4.28 -7.70
CA VAL A 138 -10.13 2.99 -8.22
C VAL A 138 -10.85 2.15 -7.17
N THR A 139 -10.22 1.92 -6.01
CA THR A 139 -10.86 1.18 -4.92
C THR A 139 -10.25 1.52 -3.56
N THR A 140 -11.03 1.33 -2.49
CA THR A 140 -10.57 1.54 -1.11
C THR A 140 -10.99 0.37 -0.24
N ALA A 141 -10.17 0.07 0.78
CA ALA A 141 -10.49 -0.96 1.76
C ALA A 141 -11.61 -0.53 2.71
N HIS A 142 -11.69 0.78 3.00
CA HIS A 142 -12.77 1.39 3.76
C HIS A 142 -13.32 2.59 2.99
N GLN A 143 -14.60 2.56 2.64
CA GLN A 143 -15.31 3.70 2.05
C GLN A 143 -15.73 4.65 3.17
N VAL A 144 -15.19 5.86 3.16
CA VAL A 144 -15.65 6.96 4.01
C VAL A 144 -16.75 7.71 3.26
N SER A 145 -17.94 7.85 3.87
CA SER A 145 -19.04 8.62 3.28
C SER A 145 -18.74 10.12 3.33
N ASN A 146 -19.25 10.87 2.34
CA ASN A 146 -19.04 12.32 2.18
C ASN A 146 -19.40 13.18 3.42
N GLN A 147 -20.12 12.65 4.42
CA GLN A 147 -20.41 13.38 5.67
C GLN A 147 -19.23 13.44 6.65
N GLN A 148 -18.16 12.66 6.44
CA GLN A 148 -16.96 12.68 7.30
C GLN A 148 -15.66 12.96 6.53
N SER A 149 -15.72 13.31 5.25
CA SER A 149 -14.51 13.57 4.46
C SER A 149 -14.79 14.65 3.43
N SER A 150 -14.47 15.89 3.77
CA SER A 150 -14.32 16.94 2.76
C SER A 150 -13.13 16.59 1.87
N VAL A 151 -13.42 16.05 0.68
CA VAL A 151 -12.57 16.07 -0.52
C VAL A 151 -11.10 15.69 -0.25
N ARG A 152 -10.78 14.40 -0.21
CA ARG A 152 -9.42 13.95 -0.55
C ARG A 152 -9.38 13.64 -2.04
N THR A 153 -9.33 14.69 -2.85
CA THR A 153 -8.41 14.63 -3.99
C THR A 153 -7.05 14.43 -3.35
N ILE A 154 -6.34 13.34 -3.65
CA ILE A 154 -4.93 13.25 -3.32
C ILE A 154 -4.29 14.35 -4.17
N GLN A 155 -4.21 15.57 -3.64
CA GLN A 155 -3.53 16.66 -4.29
C GLN A 155 -2.10 16.19 -4.44
N THR A 156 -1.72 15.91 -5.67
CA THR A 156 -0.33 15.85 -6.11
C THR A 156 0.38 17.04 -5.48
N PHE A 157 1.19 16.81 -4.45
CA PHE A 157 2.04 17.84 -3.89
C PHE A 157 2.97 18.30 -5.01
N GLU A 158 2.74 19.52 -5.52
CA GLU A 158 3.67 20.16 -6.45
C GLU A 158 5.01 20.35 -5.73
N TYR A 159 5.99 19.53 -6.09
CA TYR A 159 7.39 19.78 -5.76
C TYR A 159 7.88 20.96 -6.59
N GLY A 160 8.08 22.12 -5.96
CA GLY A 160 8.89 23.19 -6.56
C GLY A 160 8.42 24.60 -6.27
N SER A 161 8.60 25.08 -5.05
CA SER A 161 8.86 26.50 -4.81
C SER A 161 9.75 26.63 -3.58
N PRO A 162 11.03 27.01 -3.72
CA PRO A 162 11.83 27.33 -2.56
C PRO A 162 11.25 28.59 -1.91
N LEU A 163 10.88 28.50 -0.65
CA LEU A 163 10.65 29.67 0.19
C LEU A 163 12.02 30.23 0.59
N PHE A 164 12.57 31.08 -0.28
CA PHE A 164 13.38 32.26 0.08
C PHE A 164 13.06 33.38 -0.92
#